data_AF-A0A1F8P094-F1
#
_entry.id   AF-A0A1F8P094-F1
#
_cell.length_a   1.000
_cell.length_b   1.000
_cell.length_c   1.000
_cell.angle_alpha   90.00
_cell.angle_beta   90.00
_cell.angle_gamma   90.00
#
_symmetry.space_group_name_H-M   'P 1'
#
loop_
_entity.id
_entity.type
_entity.pdbx_description
1 polymer ?
#
loop_
_entity_poly.entity_id
_entity_poly.type
_entity_poly.pdbx_seq_one_letter_code
_entity_poly.pdbx_strand_id
1 'polypeptide(L)'
;MAEVTGGEFFETYESEDVEPLFDLLASQRTQYLITYQTSLMTMEDRKVTLGATGGVVATAEYSCEVQPSQVQIVSPVEDLVTREAAGEETLAVDAEPAFIAVSVRVSWPDGLPREVQGARLLVDGVAVGQGAVVNNQAEITWDIRSCQSEGWTPASLVVEVVDEYSLVGQSPPMTMAIRYAPPEPTGLNLPENIMLYVSVGIALLSLGLALFLFFNRSRVGSALQEARDGIVDFVERVTGRRTAMVA
;
A
#
# COMPACT_ATOMS: atom_id res chain seq x y z
N MET A 1 16.09 -49.25 25.13
CA MET A 1 16.32 -48.23 24.07
C MET A 1 16.51 -48.87 22.69
N ALA A 2 17.24 -49.99 22.56
CA ALA A 2 17.40 -50.69 21.27
C ALA A 2 16.07 -51.24 20.70
N GLU A 3 15.20 -51.84 21.54
CA GLU A 3 13.89 -52.37 21.11
C GLU A 3 12.97 -51.34 20.45
N VAL A 4 13.04 -50.05 20.83
CA VAL A 4 12.16 -49.00 20.30
C VAL A 4 12.59 -48.55 18.91
N THR A 5 13.88 -48.71 18.56
CA THR A 5 14.41 -48.39 17.24
C THR A 5 14.54 -49.62 16.34
N GLY A 6 14.07 -50.79 16.78
CA GLY A 6 14.33 -52.08 16.11
C GLY A 6 15.80 -52.50 16.15
N GLY A 7 16.59 -51.92 17.06
CA GLY A 7 18.00 -52.26 17.25
C GLY A 7 18.19 -53.48 18.15
N GLU A 8 19.33 -54.15 17.98
CA GLU A 8 19.74 -55.32 18.76
C GLU A 8 20.83 -54.91 19.77
N PHE A 9 20.75 -55.39 21.01
CA PHE A 9 21.77 -55.13 22.02
C PHE A 9 22.77 -56.28 22.08
N PHE A 10 24.05 -55.96 21.90
CA PHE A 10 25.16 -56.90 22.08
C PHE A 10 25.97 -56.51 23.31
N GLU A 11 26.02 -57.42 24.29
CA GLU A 11 26.89 -57.29 25.45
C GLU A 11 28.23 -57.96 25.12
N THR A 12 29.33 -57.20 25.17
CA THR A 12 30.67 -57.72 24.89
C THR A 12 31.58 -57.38 26.07
N TYR A 13 32.34 -58.38 26.54
CA TYR A 13 33.23 -58.24 27.70
C TYR A 13 34.72 -58.36 27.31
N GLU A 14 35.03 -58.85 26.11
CA GLU A 14 36.39 -59.02 25.60
C GLU A 14 36.50 -58.55 24.14
N SER A 15 37.67 -58.04 23.72
CA SER A 15 37.87 -57.44 22.39
C SER A 15 37.83 -58.44 21.23
N GLU A 16 37.81 -59.74 21.48
CA GLU A 16 37.66 -60.80 20.47
C GLU A 16 36.17 -61.15 20.22
N ASP A 17 35.24 -60.67 21.05
CA ASP A 17 33.80 -60.92 20.92
C ASP A 17 33.07 -59.92 19.99
N VAL A 18 33.80 -59.03 19.31
CA VAL A 18 33.22 -58.05 18.36
C VAL A 18 33.18 -58.55 16.92
N GLU A 19 33.87 -59.65 16.57
CA GLU A 19 33.80 -60.28 15.23
C GLU A 19 32.33 -60.50 14.75
N PRO A 20 31.42 -61.06 15.58
CA PRO A 20 30.02 -61.25 15.18
C PRO A 20 29.28 -59.95 14.86
N LEU A 21 29.62 -58.84 15.53
CA LEU A 21 29.06 -57.52 15.23
C LEU A 21 29.52 -57.04 13.84
N PHE A 22 30.80 -57.25 13.50
CA PHE A 22 31.32 -56.89 12.18
C PHE A 22 30.72 -57.77 11.08
N ASP A 23 30.49 -59.06 11.33
CA ASP A 23 29.80 -59.95 10.39
C ASP A 23 28.33 -59.53 10.18
N LEU A 24 27.64 -59.15 11.25
CA LEU A 24 26.28 -58.60 11.18
C LEU A 24 26.24 -57.31 10.33
N LEU A 25 27.14 -56.36 10.60
CA LEU A 25 27.25 -55.12 9.83
C LEU A 25 27.64 -55.38 8.37
N ALA A 26 28.52 -56.35 8.12
CA ALA A 26 28.90 -56.76 6.77
C ALA A 26 27.73 -57.41 6.02
N SER A 27 26.88 -58.18 6.70
CA SER A 27 25.67 -58.78 6.13
C SER A 27 24.60 -57.73 5.77
N GLN A 28 24.56 -56.62 6.52
CA GLN A 28 23.66 -55.49 6.29
C GLN A 28 24.29 -54.36 5.48
N ARG A 29 25.46 -54.60 4.87
CA ARG A 29 26.23 -53.58 4.13
C ARG A 29 25.45 -52.95 2.97
N THR A 30 24.44 -53.64 2.45
CA THR A 30 23.51 -53.11 1.47
C THR A 30 22.14 -52.92 2.12
N GLN A 31 21.74 -51.67 2.30
CA GLN A 31 20.40 -51.32 2.75
C GLN A 31 19.64 -50.67 1.59
N TYR A 32 18.35 -50.96 1.49
CA TYR A 32 17.47 -50.36 0.50
C TYR A 32 16.58 -49.33 1.20
N LEU A 33 16.69 -48.07 0.78
CA LEU A 33 15.74 -47.03 1.16
C LEU A 33 14.64 -46.97 0.12
N ILE A 34 13.40 -47.22 0.55
CA ILE A 34 12.21 -47.08 -0.28
C ILE A 34 11.47 -45.84 0.20
N THR A 35 11.42 -44.83 -0.67
CA THR A 35 10.61 -43.63 -0.47
C THR A 35 9.39 -43.72 -1.37
N TYR A 36 8.21 -43.53 -0.81
CA TYR A 36 6.98 -43.44 -1.56
C TYR A 36 6.20 -42.20 -1.11
N GLN A 37 5.53 -41.54 -2.06
CA GLN A 37 4.63 -40.44 -1.78
C GLN A 37 3.20 -40.92 -2.04
N THR A 38 2.31 -40.68 -1.09
CA THR A 38 0.89 -41.04 -1.19
C THR A 38 0.08 -39.81 -1.53
N SER A 39 -0.90 -39.96 -2.42
CA SER A 39 -1.87 -38.92 -2.75
C SER A 39 -3.11 -38.95 -1.84
N LEU A 40 -3.15 -39.86 -0.87
CA LEU A 40 -4.24 -39.95 0.08
C LEU A 40 -4.11 -38.79 1.09
N MET A 41 -5.16 -37.98 1.21
CA MET A 41 -5.23 -36.85 2.15
C MET A 41 -6.05 -37.16 3.42
N THR A 42 -6.38 -38.43 3.67
CA THR A 42 -7.20 -38.84 4.82
C THR A 42 -6.39 -38.90 6.11
N MET A 43 -6.92 -38.31 7.18
CA MET A 43 -6.35 -38.31 8.54
C MET A 43 -6.64 -39.61 9.28
N GLU A 44 -6.28 -40.75 8.69
CA GLU A 44 -6.46 -42.08 9.27
C GLU A 44 -5.10 -42.74 9.54
N ASP A 45 -5.07 -43.66 10.49
CA ASP A 45 -3.92 -44.53 10.70
C ASP A 45 -3.66 -45.37 9.45
N ARG A 46 -2.43 -45.33 8.96
CA ARG A 46 -2.04 -45.99 7.72
C ARG A 46 -1.07 -47.09 8.00
N LYS A 47 -1.29 -48.21 7.33
CA LYS A 47 -0.43 -49.39 7.36
C LYS A 47 0.31 -49.50 6.04
N VAL A 48 1.62 -49.31 6.07
CA VAL A 48 2.52 -49.57 4.95
C VAL A 48 2.98 -51.00 5.05
N THR A 49 2.79 -51.77 3.99
CA THR A 49 3.25 -53.16 3.91
C THR A 49 4.24 -53.28 2.76
N LEU A 50 5.46 -53.70 3.07
CA LEU A 50 6.50 -54.01 2.08
C LEU A 50 6.60 -55.53 1.97
N GLY A 51 6.32 -56.06 0.78
CA GLY A 51 6.53 -57.47 0.46
C GLY A 51 7.76 -57.67 -0.41
N ALA A 52 8.66 -58.57 -0.02
CA ALA A 52 9.75 -59.05 -0.86
C ALA A 52 9.39 -60.38 -1.54
N THR A 53 9.94 -60.62 -2.73
CA THR A 53 9.78 -61.89 -3.47
C THR A 53 10.39 -63.02 -2.64
N GLY A 54 9.53 -63.81 -1.96
CA GLY A 54 9.95 -64.80 -0.95
C GLY A 54 9.17 -64.74 0.37
N GLY A 55 8.27 -63.77 0.54
CA GLY A 55 7.31 -63.74 1.65
C GLY A 55 7.75 -62.98 2.89
N VAL A 56 8.90 -62.28 2.84
CA VAL A 56 9.25 -61.32 3.90
C VAL A 56 8.32 -60.13 3.78
N VAL A 57 7.50 -59.94 4.82
CA VAL A 57 6.55 -58.84 4.93
C VAL A 57 7.01 -57.95 6.08
N ALA A 58 7.51 -56.77 5.75
CA ALA A 58 7.70 -55.72 6.75
C ALA A 58 6.45 -54.85 6.76
N THR A 59 6.01 -54.47 7.96
CA THR A 59 4.87 -53.57 8.12
C THR A 59 5.29 -52.42 9.01
N ALA A 60 4.90 -51.20 8.63
CA ALA A 60 4.98 -50.03 9.48
C ALA A 60 3.62 -49.35 9.53
N GLU A 61 3.31 -48.72 10.66
CA GLU A 61 2.13 -47.89 10.81
C GLU A 61 2.56 -46.44 11.00
N TYR A 62 1.82 -45.52 10.40
CA TYR A 62 2.03 -44.08 10.58
C TYR A 62 0.69 -43.37 10.53
N SER A 63 0.61 -42.24 11.23
CA SER A 63 -0.48 -41.29 11.12
C SER A 63 0.09 -39.94 10.71
N CYS A 64 -0.69 -39.17 9.96
CA CYS A 64 -0.32 -37.83 9.54
C CYS A 64 -1.55 -36.94 9.62
N GLU A 65 -1.43 -35.88 10.42
CA GLU A 65 -2.42 -34.82 10.51
C GLU A 65 -1.89 -33.62 9.73
N VAL A 66 -2.37 -33.44 8.50
CA VAL A 66 -1.97 -32.31 7.66
C VAL A 66 -2.80 -31.10 8.07
N GLN A 67 -2.14 -30.02 8.47
CA GLN A 67 -2.82 -28.78 8.88
C GLN A 67 -2.62 -27.70 7.82
N PRO A 68 -3.62 -26.82 7.54
CA PRO A 68 -3.44 -25.72 6.61
C PRO A 68 -2.24 -24.83 6.98
N SER A 69 -1.63 -24.19 5.98
CA SER A 69 -0.54 -23.24 6.22
C SER A 69 -1.02 -22.09 7.11
N GLN A 70 -0.18 -21.67 8.03
CA GLN A 70 -0.39 -20.43 8.78
C GLN A 70 0.18 -19.25 8.00
N VAL A 71 -0.61 -18.19 7.85
CA VAL A 71 -0.21 -16.99 7.10
C VAL A 71 -0.16 -15.81 8.06
N GLN A 72 0.89 -15.00 7.96
CA GLN A 72 1.05 -13.78 8.74
C GLN A 72 1.40 -12.62 7.81
N ILE A 73 0.64 -11.52 7.92
CA ILE A 73 1.00 -10.24 7.30
C ILE A 73 2.13 -9.63 8.12
N VAL A 74 3.26 -9.35 7.47
CA VAL A 74 4.47 -8.78 8.07
C VAL A 74 4.61 -7.29 7.73
N SER A 75 4.07 -6.88 6.58
CA SER A 75 4.03 -5.49 6.12
C SER A 75 2.71 -5.25 5.37
N PRO A 76 2.07 -4.07 5.47
CA PRO A 76 2.52 -2.87 6.20
C PRO A 76 2.52 -3.06 7.73
N VAL A 77 3.38 -2.33 8.44
CA VAL A 77 3.36 -2.25 9.92
C VAL A 77 2.47 -1.11 10.40
N GLU A 78 2.34 -0.07 9.57
CA GLU A 78 1.48 1.08 9.82
C GLU A 78 0.03 0.73 9.44
N ASP A 79 -0.91 1.18 10.27
CA ASP A 79 -2.35 1.02 10.09
C ASP A 79 -3.01 2.27 9.45
N LEU A 80 -2.22 3.30 9.14
CA LEU A 80 -2.68 4.55 8.55
C LEU A 80 -1.82 4.91 7.34
N VAL A 81 -2.46 5.10 6.18
CA VAL A 81 -1.77 5.54 4.95
C VAL A 81 -2.42 6.81 4.43
N THR A 82 -1.59 7.84 4.21
CA THR A 82 -2.02 9.09 3.57
C THR A 82 -1.52 9.12 2.14
N ARG A 83 -2.43 9.36 1.19
CA ARG A 83 -2.12 9.62 -0.22
C ARG A 83 -2.06 11.12 -0.45
N GLU A 84 -0.94 11.66 -0.87
CA GLU A 84 -0.70 13.09 -1.03
C GLU A 84 -0.58 13.46 -2.51
N ALA A 85 -1.30 14.50 -2.92
CA ALA A 85 -1.14 15.09 -4.24
C ALA A 85 0.06 16.04 -4.26
N ALA A 86 0.89 15.95 -5.30
CA ALA A 86 2.13 16.74 -5.41
C ALA A 86 1.91 18.26 -5.64
N GLY A 87 0.70 18.69 -6.03
CA GLY A 87 0.37 20.09 -6.30
C GLY A 87 -1.09 20.25 -6.76
N GLU A 88 -1.56 21.50 -6.88
CA GLU A 88 -2.97 21.84 -7.18
C GLU A 88 -3.52 21.24 -8.48
N GLU A 89 -2.65 21.06 -9.48
CA GLU A 89 -3.01 20.46 -10.77
C GLU A 89 -3.00 18.92 -10.75
N THR A 90 -2.52 18.31 -9.66
CA THR A 90 -2.44 16.85 -9.53
C THR A 90 -3.83 16.30 -9.22
N LEU A 91 -4.30 15.36 -10.05
CA LEU A 91 -5.56 14.68 -9.82
C LEU A 91 -5.45 13.73 -8.62
N ALA A 92 -6.55 13.51 -7.89
CA ALA A 92 -6.57 12.60 -6.73
C ALA A 92 -6.16 11.15 -7.06
N VAL A 93 -6.35 10.73 -8.32
CA VAL A 93 -5.92 9.41 -8.82
C VAL A 93 -4.39 9.29 -8.91
N ASP A 94 -3.70 10.41 -9.11
CA ASP A 94 -2.24 10.50 -9.25
C ASP A 94 -1.55 10.82 -7.91
N ALA A 95 -2.31 10.89 -6.82
CA ALA A 95 -1.76 11.05 -5.47
C ALA A 95 -0.96 9.82 -5.03
N GLU A 96 0.19 10.05 -4.40
CA GLU A 96 1.14 9.03 -3.96
C GLU A 96 0.98 8.72 -2.46
N PRO A 97 1.10 7.46 -2.00
CA PRO A 97 1.43 6.30 -2.81
C PRO A 97 0.22 5.81 -3.63
N ALA A 98 0.48 5.40 -4.87
CA ALA A 98 -0.51 4.70 -5.70
C ALA A 98 -0.68 3.22 -5.30
N PHE A 99 0.36 2.62 -4.71
CA PHE A 99 0.42 1.20 -4.38
C PHE A 99 0.96 0.97 -2.97
N ILE A 100 0.45 -0.08 -2.31
CA ILE A 100 0.99 -0.60 -1.05
C ILE A 100 1.53 -2.00 -1.30
N ALA A 101 2.76 -2.27 -0.89
CA ALA A 101 3.32 -3.61 -0.87
C ALA A 101 2.89 -4.33 0.42
N VAL A 102 2.15 -5.43 0.27
CA VAL A 102 1.78 -6.31 1.37
C VAL A 102 2.72 -7.51 1.37
N SER A 103 3.55 -7.60 2.40
CA SER A 103 4.48 -8.72 2.58
C SER A 103 3.92 -9.73 3.57
N VAL A 104 3.97 -11.00 3.22
CA VAL A 104 3.48 -12.08 4.07
C VAL A 104 4.53 -13.16 4.29
N ARG A 105 4.40 -13.85 5.43
CA ARG A 105 5.15 -15.05 5.77
C ARG A 105 4.21 -16.22 5.91
N VAL A 106 4.62 -17.37 5.36
CA VAL A 106 3.92 -18.64 5.44
C VAL A 106 4.69 -19.57 6.39
N SER A 107 3.99 -20.26 7.28
CA SER A 107 4.55 -21.28 8.15
C SER A 107 3.67 -22.52 8.19
N TRP A 108 4.27 -23.65 8.55
CA TRP A 108 3.63 -24.96 8.53
C TRP A 108 3.52 -25.48 9.97
N PRO A 109 2.33 -25.41 10.59
CA PRO A 109 2.14 -25.81 11.99
C PRO A 109 2.47 -27.29 12.24
N ASP A 110 2.28 -28.12 11.23
CA ASP A 110 2.59 -29.55 11.21
C ASP A 110 4.09 -29.85 10.97
N GLY A 111 4.91 -28.82 10.72
CA GLY A 111 6.33 -28.98 10.44
C GLY A 111 6.63 -29.61 9.07
N LEU A 112 5.64 -29.66 8.17
CA LEU A 112 5.76 -30.27 6.84
C LEU A 112 5.67 -29.17 5.76
N PRO A 113 6.81 -28.63 5.27
CA PRO A 113 6.81 -27.64 4.20
C PRO A 113 6.26 -28.21 2.90
N ARG A 114 5.40 -27.43 2.23
CA ARG A 114 4.76 -27.80 0.97
C ARG A 114 4.92 -26.72 -0.08
N GLU A 115 4.76 -27.09 -1.34
CA GLU A 115 4.70 -26.12 -2.43
C GLU A 115 3.40 -25.32 -2.32
N VAL A 116 3.52 -24.02 -2.56
CA VAL A 116 2.41 -23.08 -2.52
C VAL A 116 2.07 -22.67 -3.93
N GLN A 117 0.82 -22.88 -4.34
CA GLN A 117 0.35 -22.56 -5.69
C GLN A 117 0.21 -21.06 -5.92
N GLY A 118 -0.10 -20.29 -4.86
CA GLY A 118 -0.16 -18.84 -4.91
C GLY A 118 -0.71 -18.20 -3.64
N ALA A 119 -0.55 -16.88 -3.56
CA ALA A 119 -1.13 -16.04 -2.52
C ALA A 119 -2.05 -14.98 -3.15
N ARG A 120 -3.17 -14.70 -2.51
CA ARG A 120 -4.10 -13.63 -2.90
C ARG A 120 -4.38 -12.69 -1.74
N LEU A 121 -4.42 -11.40 -2.02
CA LEU A 121 -4.80 -10.37 -1.07
C LEU A 121 -6.28 -10.05 -1.26
N LEU A 122 -7.03 -10.17 -0.17
CA LEU A 122 -8.41 -9.75 -0.05
C LEU A 122 -8.45 -8.43 0.75
N VAL A 123 -9.17 -7.45 0.22
CA VAL A 123 -9.55 -6.23 0.95
C VAL A 123 -11.07 -6.20 1.05
N ASP A 124 -11.56 -6.18 2.28
CA ASP A 124 -13.00 -6.27 2.60
C ASP A 124 -13.69 -7.46 1.92
N GLY A 125 -12.96 -8.58 1.83
CA GLY A 125 -13.42 -9.83 1.19
C GLY A 125 -13.30 -9.87 -0.34
N VAL A 126 -12.82 -8.79 -0.97
CA VAL A 126 -12.64 -8.71 -2.43
C VAL A 126 -11.17 -8.91 -2.80
N ALA A 127 -10.90 -9.78 -3.77
CA ALA A 127 -9.53 -9.97 -4.27
C ALA A 127 -9.04 -8.74 -5.02
N VAL A 128 -7.96 -8.12 -4.52
CA VAL A 128 -7.36 -6.91 -5.09
C VAL A 128 -5.96 -7.14 -5.65
N GLY A 129 -5.35 -8.28 -5.34
CA GLY A 129 -3.99 -8.60 -5.79
C GLY A 129 -3.65 -10.07 -5.61
N GLN A 130 -2.60 -10.50 -6.30
CA GLN A 130 -2.04 -11.85 -6.20
C GLN A 130 -0.52 -11.80 -6.26
N GLY A 131 0.13 -12.77 -5.64
CA GLY A 131 1.59 -12.88 -5.60
C GLY A 131 2.06 -14.33 -5.59
N ALA A 132 3.28 -14.55 -6.06
CA ALA A 132 3.95 -15.83 -5.96
C ALA A 132 4.62 -15.96 -4.58
N VAL A 133 4.60 -17.16 -4.01
CA VAL A 133 5.29 -17.47 -2.76
C VAL A 133 6.67 -18.05 -3.08
N VAL A 134 7.71 -17.41 -2.59
CA VAL A 134 9.12 -17.83 -2.73
C VAL A 134 9.76 -17.86 -1.35
N ASN A 135 10.42 -18.96 -1.00
CA ASN A 135 11.07 -19.13 0.30
C ASN A 135 10.12 -18.83 1.49
N ASN A 136 8.87 -19.31 1.41
CA ASN A 136 7.81 -19.09 2.41
C ASN A 136 7.45 -17.60 2.64
N GLN A 137 7.73 -16.74 1.67
CA GLN A 137 7.36 -15.33 1.68
C GLN A 137 6.65 -14.96 0.38
N ALA A 138 5.70 -14.03 0.45
CA ALA A 138 5.12 -13.42 -0.73
C ALA A 138 5.03 -11.91 -0.57
N GLU A 139 5.15 -11.22 -1.69
CA GLU A 139 4.89 -9.80 -1.82
C GLU A 139 3.73 -9.62 -2.79
N ILE A 140 2.70 -8.90 -2.34
CA ILE A 140 1.48 -8.65 -3.11
C ILE A 140 1.30 -7.14 -3.18
N THR A 141 1.19 -6.61 -4.39
CA THR A 141 0.96 -5.18 -4.60
C THR A 141 -0.53 -4.89 -4.59
N TRP A 142 -0.96 -3.96 -3.74
CA TRP A 142 -2.31 -3.43 -3.70
C TRP A 142 -2.38 -2.04 -4.32
N ASP A 143 -3.22 -1.88 -5.34
CA ASP A 143 -3.57 -0.58 -5.93
C ASP A 143 -4.61 0.17 -5.09
N ILE A 144 -4.22 1.33 -4.56
CA ILE A 144 -5.05 2.17 -3.68
C ILE A 144 -5.51 3.47 -4.36
N ARG A 145 -5.34 3.59 -5.67
CA ARG A 145 -5.73 4.80 -6.44
C ARG A 145 -7.24 5.07 -6.40
N SER A 146 -8.04 4.04 -6.13
CA SER A 146 -9.49 4.15 -5.93
C SER A 146 -9.87 4.81 -4.59
N CYS A 147 -8.97 4.83 -3.60
CA CYS A 147 -9.18 5.46 -2.30
C CYS A 147 -8.95 6.99 -2.40
N GLN A 148 -9.97 7.73 -2.85
CA GLN A 148 -9.91 9.19 -3.10
C GLN A 148 -10.63 10.04 -2.04
N SER A 149 -11.14 9.41 -0.98
CA SER A 149 -11.84 10.10 0.10
C SER A 149 -10.86 10.91 0.95
N GLU A 150 -11.19 12.17 1.22
CA GLU A 150 -10.44 13.01 2.17
C GLU A 150 -10.52 12.51 3.62
N GLY A 151 -11.59 11.77 3.95
CA GLY A 151 -11.75 11.08 5.23
C GLY A 151 -11.08 9.72 5.26
N TRP A 152 -10.71 9.27 6.47
CA TRP A 152 -10.18 7.92 6.72
C TRP A 152 -11.19 6.86 6.28
N THR A 153 -10.78 6.04 5.31
CA THR A 153 -11.54 4.89 4.81
C THR A 153 -10.93 3.62 5.38
N PRO A 154 -11.62 2.91 6.30
CA PRO A 154 -11.12 1.66 6.83
C PRO A 154 -11.18 0.56 5.75
N ALA A 155 -10.18 -0.33 5.78
CA ALA A 155 -10.02 -1.46 4.90
C ALA A 155 -9.51 -2.66 5.71
N SER A 156 -10.16 -3.81 5.58
CA SER A 156 -9.75 -5.06 6.24
C SER A 156 -8.96 -5.95 5.27
N LEU A 157 -7.68 -6.14 5.56
CA LEU A 157 -6.75 -6.94 4.77
C LEU A 157 -6.71 -8.37 5.29
N VAL A 158 -6.90 -9.33 4.39
CA VAL A 158 -6.72 -10.77 4.64
C VAL A 158 -5.92 -11.34 3.50
N VAL A 159 -4.87 -12.11 3.78
CA VAL A 159 -4.13 -12.85 2.76
C VAL A 159 -4.47 -14.33 2.85
N GLU A 160 -4.79 -14.90 1.70
CA GLU A 160 -5.06 -16.32 1.56
C GLU A 160 -3.99 -16.99 0.70
N VAL A 161 -3.59 -18.18 1.13
CA VAL A 161 -2.56 -18.97 0.50
C VAL A 161 -3.12 -20.36 0.25
N VAL A 162 -2.90 -20.88 -0.97
CA VAL A 162 -3.36 -22.23 -1.37
C VAL A 162 -2.15 -23.11 -1.62
N ASP A 163 -2.09 -24.26 -0.95
CA ASP A 163 -1.00 -25.22 -1.10
C ASP A 163 -1.25 -26.29 -2.18
N GLU A 164 -0.25 -27.13 -2.43
CA GLU A 164 -0.30 -28.24 -3.39
C GLU A 164 -1.43 -29.26 -3.13
N TYR A 165 -1.92 -29.34 -1.90
CA TYR A 165 -3.04 -30.20 -1.49
C TYR A 165 -4.38 -29.45 -1.48
N SER A 166 -4.43 -28.24 -2.04
CA SER A 166 -5.61 -27.37 -2.07
C SER A 166 -6.11 -26.98 -0.66
N LEU A 167 -5.27 -27.10 0.36
CA LEU A 167 -5.57 -26.55 1.68
C LEU A 167 -5.36 -25.05 1.64
N VAL A 168 -6.28 -24.33 2.28
CA VAL A 168 -6.29 -22.87 2.29
C VAL A 168 -5.85 -22.38 3.66
N GLY A 169 -4.71 -21.69 3.70
CA GLY A 169 -4.27 -20.90 4.85
C GLY A 169 -4.76 -19.47 4.74
N GLN A 170 -5.22 -18.89 5.85
CA GLN A 170 -5.64 -17.49 5.91
C GLN A 170 -4.88 -16.76 7.01
N SER A 171 -4.58 -15.48 6.77
CA SER A 171 -4.05 -14.61 7.82
C SER A 171 -5.17 -14.14 8.74
N PRO A 172 -4.86 -13.77 10.01
CA PRO A 172 -5.74 -12.91 10.78
C PRO A 172 -6.04 -11.62 10.02
N PRO A 173 -7.25 -11.04 10.16
CA PRO A 173 -7.58 -9.78 9.53
C PRO A 173 -6.75 -8.64 10.13
N MET A 174 -6.14 -7.85 9.25
CA MET A 174 -5.43 -6.62 9.61
C MET A 174 -6.26 -5.42 9.14
N THR A 175 -6.62 -4.53 10.05
CA THR A 175 -7.33 -3.30 9.70
C THR A 175 -6.34 -2.19 9.40
N MET A 176 -6.55 -1.49 8.29
CA MET A 176 -5.81 -0.28 7.92
C MET A 176 -6.80 0.80 7.49
N ALA A 177 -6.44 2.08 7.62
CA ALA A 177 -7.23 3.17 7.09
C ALA A 177 -6.42 3.99 6.09
N ILE A 178 -7.06 4.36 4.99
CA ILE A 178 -6.46 5.14 3.91
C ILE A 178 -7.21 6.45 3.78
N ARG A 179 -6.49 7.56 3.63
CA ARG A 179 -7.07 8.85 3.27
C ARG A 179 -6.31 9.49 2.11
N TYR A 180 -7.01 10.31 1.36
CA TYR A 180 -6.43 11.25 0.41
C TYR A 180 -6.25 12.62 1.09
N ALA A 181 -5.10 13.26 0.91
CA ALA A 181 -4.82 14.61 1.34
C ALA A 181 -4.64 15.49 0.10
N PRO A 182 -5.58 16.41 -0.19
CA PRO A 182 -5.42 17.36 -1.28
C PRO A 182 -4.26 18.32 -0.99
N PRO A 183 -3.68 18.94 -2.03
CA PRO A 183 -2.57 19.87 -1.86
C PRO A 183 -3.04 21.12 -1.08
N GLU A 184 -2.16 21.70 -0.26
CA GLU A 184 -2.47 22.96 0.41
C GLU A 184 -2.71 24.06 -0.64
N PRO A 185 -3.78 24.87 -0.51
CA PRO A 185 -4.03 25.97 -1.44
C PRO A 185 -2.91 27.00 -1.32
N THR A 186 -2.13 27.14 -2.39
CA THR A 186 -1.03 28.09 -2.55
C THR A 186 -1.49 29.50 -2.94
N GLY A 187 -2.77 29.67 -3.28
CA GLY A 187 -3.38 30.95 -3.59
C GLY A 187 -3.59 31.85 -2.35
N LEU A 188 -3.61 33.17 -2.58
CA LEU A 188 -4.18 34.12 -1.62
C LEU A 188 -5.64 33.70 -1.39
N ASN A 189 -5.95 33.20 -0.19
CA ASN A 189 -7.32 32.96 0.27
C ASN A 189 -8.03 34.31 0.42
N LEU A 190 -8.44 34.88 -0.71
CA LEU A 190 -9.29 36.06 -0.73
C LEU A 190 -10.67 35.59 -0.29
N PRO A 191 -11.29 36.21 0.74
CA PRO A 191 -12.65 35.86 1.11
C PRO A 191 -13.56 36.03 -0.10
N GLU A 192 -14.57 35.17 -0.27
CA GLU A 192 -15.54 35.25 -1.40
C GLU A 192 -16.09 36.67 -1.60
N ASN A 193 -16.17 37.45 -0.52
CA ASN A 193 -16.65 38.81 -0.50
C ASN A 193 -15.60 39.88 -0.82
N ILE A 194 -14.41 39.53 -1.33
CA ILE A 194 -13.39 40.55 -1.61
C ILE A 194 -13.86 41.55 -2.67
N MET A 195 -14.64 41.11 -3.65
CA MET A 195 -15.27 42.01 -4.63
C MET A 195 -16.23 43.00 -3.95
N LEU A 196 -16.93 42.59 -2.88
CA LEU A 196 -17.79 43.47 -2.09
C LEU A 196 -16.96 44.48 -1.30
N TYR A 197 -15.86 44.05 -0.68
CA TYR A 197 -14.97 44.96 0.05
C TYR A 197 -14.28 45.96 -0.88
N VAL A 198 -13.84 45.51 -2.06
CA VAL A 198 -13.24 46.36 -3.10
C VAL A 198 -14.28 47.35 -3.64
N SER A 199 -15.52 46.90 -3.91
CA SER A 199 -16.58 47.79 -4.43
C SER A 199 -17.01 48.83 -3.40
N VAL A 200 -17.14 48.46 -2.12
CA VAL A 200 -17.40 49.41 -1.03
C VAL A 200 -16.24 50.39 -0.87
N GLY A 201 -14.99 49.92 -0.95
CA GLY A 201 -13.81 50.78 -0.91
C GLY A 201 -13.79 51.83 -2.03
N ILE A 202 -14.06 51.40 -3.27
CA ILE A 202 -14.15 52.30 -4.44
C ILE A 202 -15.35 53.26 -4.29
N ALA A 203 -16.49 52.79 -3.81
CA ALA A 203 -17.68 53.62 -3.60
C ALA A 203 -17.40 54.72 -2.57
N LEU A 204 -16.77 54.40 -1.44
CA LEU A 204 -16.39 55.38 -0.42
C LEU A 204 -15.36 56.39 -0.92
N LEU A 205 -14.36 55.94 -1.70
CA LEU A 205 -13.38 56.84 -2.33
C LEU A 205 -14.06 57.79 -3.32
N SER A 206 -14.95 57.28 -4.17
CA SER A 206 -15.68 58.11 -5.14
C SER A 206 -16.60 59.13 -4.45
N LEU A 207 -17.28 58.73 -3.36
CA LEU A 207 -18.12 59.61 -2.56
C LEU A 207 -17.30 60.68 -1.83
N GLY A 208 -16.17 60.30 -1.24
CA GLY A 208 -15.24 61.22 -0.60
C GLY A 208 -14.69 62.25 -1.58
N LEU A 209 -14.33 61.82 -2.79
CA LEU A 209 -13.88 62.72 -3.86
C LEU A 209 -15.01 63.67 -4.31
N ALA A 210 -16.22 63.17 -4.47
CA ALA A 210 -17.38 63.99 -4.84
C ALA A 210 -17.68 65.05 -3.78
N LEU A 211 -17.67 64.69 -2.50
CA LEU A 211 -17.84 65.62 -1.38
C LEU A 211 -16.71 66.65 -1.32
N PHE A 212 -15.46 66.21 -1.48
CA PHE A 212 -14.31 67.10 -1.54
C PHE A 212 -14.47 68.13 -2.67
N LEU A 213 -14.81 67.70 -3.88
CA LEU A 213 -15.05 68.61 -5.01
C LEU A 213 -16.24 69.55 -4.76
N PHE A 214 -17.30 69.09 -4.10
CA PHE A 214 -18.47 69.90 -3.77
C PHE A 214 -18.14 71.00 -2.75
N PHE A 215 -17.45 70.66 -1.66
CA PHE A 215 -17.07 71.64 -0.62
C PHE A 215 -15.98 72.59 -1.10
N ASN A 216 -15.04 72.12 -1.94
CA ASN A 216 -13.99 72.94 -2.51
C ASN A 216 -14.36 73.57 -3.86
N ARG A 217 -15.64 73.51 -4.27
CA ARG A 217 -16.15 74.07 -5.54
C ARG A 217 -15.72 75.52 -5.78
N SER A 218 -15.68 76.34 -4.73
CA SER A 218 -15.29 77.75 -4.84
C SER A 218 -13.80 77.95 -5.14
N ARG A 219 -12.94 77.00 -4.77
CA ARG A 219 -11.48 77.02 -5.02
C ARG A 219 -11.10 76.27 -6.30
N VAL A 220 -11.80 75.19 -6.60
CA VAL A 220 -11.56 74.37 -7.80
C VAL A 220 -12.11 75.03 -9.06
N GLY A 221 -13.21 75.80 -8.94
CA GLY A 221 -13.77 76.56 -10.06
C GLY A 221 -12.80 77.59 -10.63
N SER A 222 -12.08 78.32 -9.77
CA SER A 222 -11.06 79.28 -10.22
C SER A 222 -9.85 78.59 -10.84
N ALA A 223 -9.40 77.46 -10.29
CA ALA A 223 -8.28 76.69 -10.85
C ALA A 223 -8.61 76.03 -12.20
N LEU A 224 -9.85 75.55 -12.39
CA LEU A 224 -10.32 75.01 -13.68
C LEU A 224 -10.54 76.10 -14.72
N GLN A 225 -10.96 77.30 -14.31
CA GLN A 225 -11.03 78.46 -15.19
C GLN A 225 -9.63 78.92 -15.61
N GLU A 226 -8.67 78.96 -14.69
CA GLU A 226 -7.28 79.30 -14.99
C GLU A 226 -6.62 78.26 -15.92
N ALA A 227 -6.90 76.97 -15.73
CA ALA A 227 -6.43 75.91 -16.63
C ALA A 227 -7.10 75.97 -18.02
N ARG A 228 -8.40 76.28 -18.08
CA ARG A 228 -9.12 76.47 -19.35
C ARG A 228 -8.60 77.69 -20.11
N ASP A 229 -8.40 78.81 -19.42
CA ASP A 229 -7.92 80.04 -20.03
C ASP A 229 -6.46 79.89 -20.48
N GLY A 230 -5.64 79.13 -19.75
CA GLY A 230 -4.29 78.75 -20.17
C GLY A 230 -4.25 77.86 -21.42
N ILE A 231 -5.21 76.91 -21.56
CA ILE A 231 -5.32 76.09 -22.77
C ILE A 231 -5.81 76.93 -23.96
N VAL A 232 -6.76 77.85 -23.75
CA VAL A 232 -7.26 78.74 -24.82
C VAL A 232 -6.16 79.71 -25.27
N ASP A 233 -5.43 80.34 -24.35
CA ASP A 233 -4.29 81.22 -24.68
C ASP A 233 -3.17 80.44 -25.39
N PHE A 234 -2.90 79.19 -24.99
CA PHE A 234 -1.95 78.34 -25.71
C PHE A 234 -2.41 78.05 -27.15
N VAL A 235 -3.68 77.66 -27.33
CA VAL A 235 -4.24 77.39 -28.66
C VAL A 235 -4.26 78.66 -29.52
N GLU A 236 -4.63 79.81 -28.98
CA GLU A 236 -4.63 81.09 -29.69
C GLU A 236 -3.21 81.57 -30.05
N ARG A 237 -2.23 81.35 -29.16
CA ARG A 237 -0.81 81.63 -29.41
C ARG A 237 -0.23 80.73 -30.49
N VAL A 238 -0.62 79.45 -30.53
CA VAL A 238 -0.16 78.48 -31.54
C VAL A 238 -0.89 78.66 -32.88
N THR A 239 -2.14 79.14 -32.88
CA THR A 239 -2.95 79.29 -34.11
C THR A 239 -2.94 80.70 -34.71
N GLY A 240 -2.26 81.67 -34.09
CA GLY A 240 -1.92 82.97 -34.71
C GLY A 240 -3.09 83.94 -34.93
N ARG A 241 -4.20 83.78 -34.20
CA ARG A 241 -5.44 84.55 -34.44
C ARG A 241 -5.51 85.85 -33.65
N ARG A 242 -4.47 86.69 -33.69
CA ARG A 242 -4.60 88.11 -33.29
C ARG A 242 -5.02 88.91 -34.52
N THR A 243 -6.32 89.06 -34.73
CA THR A 243 -6.87 90.05 -35.65
C THR A 243 -6.42 91.44 -35.23
N ALA A 244 -5.70 92.09 -36.13
CA ALA A 244 -5.47 93.52 -36.13
C ALA A 244 -6.80 94.29 -36.04
N MET A 245 -6.86 95.27 -35.15
CA MET A 245 -7.47 96.56 -35.48
C MET A 245 -6.61 97.66 -34.87
N VAL A 246 -6.08 98.47 -35.79
CA VAL A 246 -5.40 99.75 -35.64
C VAL A 246 -6.45 100.83 -35.86
N ALA A 247 -6.32 101.94 -35.11
CA ALA A 247 -6.89 103.27 -35.33
C ALA A 247 -8.40 103.47 -35.27
#